data_AF-A0A640VS19-F1
#
_entry.id   AF-A0A640VS19-F1
#
_cell.length_a   1.000
_cell.length_b   1.000
_cell.length_c   1.000
_cell.angle_alpha   90.00
_cell.angle_beta   90.00
_cell.angle_gamma   90.00
#
_symmetry.space_group_name_H-M   'P 1'
#
loop_
_entity.id
_entity.type
_entity.pdbx_description
1 polymer ?
#
loop_
_entity_poly.entity_id
_entity_poly.type
_entity_poly.pdbx_seq_one_letter_code
_entity_poly.pdbx_strand_id
1 'polypeptide(L)'
;MALVIDGETHVMRLTLGALAELEAAMEADSLLAMVQRFESSSFTAGDVLALLRAGLKGGGCGVSDEGLLHGDIEGGPIAAARAAAELLARAFTAPPA
;
A
#
# COMPACT_ATOMS: atom_id res chain seq x y z
N MET A 1 -5.41 5.40 -6.75
CA MET A 1 -5.57 4.18 -7.58
C MET A 1 -6.69 3.34 -6.97
N ALA A 2 -6.97 2.14 -7.48
CA ALA A 2 -7.93 1.24 -6.86
C ALA A 2 -7.39 -0.20 -6.81
N LEU A 3 -7.85 -0.97 -5.84
CA LEU A 3 -7.58 -2.40 -5.66
C LEU A 3 -8.93 -3.11 -5.55
N VAL A 4 -9.06 -4.28 -6.17
CA VAL A 4 -10.25 -5.11 -6.05
C VAL A 4 -10.00 -6.19 -5.00
N ILE A 5 -10.86 -6.25 -3.99
CA ILE A 5 -10.82 -7.22 -2.90
C ILE A 5 -12.21 -7.85 -2.81
N ASP A 6 -12.30 -9.18 -2.85
CA ASP A 6 -13.57 -9.92 -2.80
C ASP A 6 -14.58 -9.47 -3.87
N GLY A 7 -14.09 -9.00 -5.03
CA GLY A 7 -14.90 -8.47 -6.13
C GLY A 7 -15.36 -7.02 -5.95
N GLU A 8 -15.04 -6.36 -4.84
CA GLU A 8 -15.35 -4.96 -4.59
C GLU A 8 -14.15 -4.04 -4.89
N THR A 9 -14.40 -2.94 -5.59
CA THR A 9 -13.36 -1.96 -5.93
C THR A 9 -13.17 -0.96 -4.78
N HIS A 10 -11.97 -0.91 -4.23
CA HIS A 10 -11.59 0.01 -3.16
C HIS A 10 -10.58 1.05 -3.64
N VAL A 11 -10.85 2.33 -3.37
CA VAL A 11 -9.93 3.42 -3.69
C VAL A 11 -8.77 3.42 -2.70
N MET A 12 -7.56 3.57 -3.21
CA MET A 12 -6.35 3.69 -2.41
C MET A 12 -5.66 5.02 -2.63
N ARG A 13 -5.20 5.61 -1.53
CA ARG A 13 -4.44 6.86 -1.47
C ARG A 13 -3.51 6.84 -0.26
N LEU A 14 -2.26 7.24 -0.47
CA LEU A 14 -1.35 7.54 0.64
C LEU A 14 -1.48 9.01 1.00
N THR A 15 -2.07 9.27 2.17
CA THR A 15 -2.04 10.58 2.81
C THR A 15 -0.78 10.70 3.65
N LEU A 16 -0.43 11.92 4.09
CA LEU A 16 0.71 12.10 5.00
C LEU A 16 0.53 11.30 6.31
N GLY A 17 -0.69 11.23 6.83
CA GLY A 17 -1.01 10.40 8.00
C GLY A 17 -0.83 8.90 7.73
N ALA A 18 -1.27 8.41 6.56
CA ALA A 18 -1.07 7.02 6.17
C ALA A 18 0.41 6.68 5.97
N LEU A 19 1.22 7.61 5.44
CA LEU A 19 2.67 7.45 5.32
C LEU A 19 3.35 7.38 6.69
N ALA A 20 2.92 8.20 7.66
CA ALA A 20 3.45 8.16 9.01
C ALA A 20 3.12 6.83 9.73
N GLU A 21 1.89 6.33 9.57
CA GLU A 21 1.52 5.00 10.10
C GLU A 21 2.34 3.88 9.45
N LEU A 22 2.58 3.98 8.14
CA LEU A 22 3.34 2.98 7.39
C LEU A 22 4.82 2.96 7.79
N GLU A 23 5.45 4.12 7.95
CA GLU A 23 6.84 4.24 8.41
C GLU A 23 7.02 3.56 9.78
N ALA A 24 6.09 3.80 10.70
CA ALA A 24 6.07 3.14 12.01
C ALA A 24 5.84 1.62 11.90
N ALA A 25 4.91 1.18 11.06
CA ALA A 25 4.56 -0.24 10.91
C ALA A 25 5.68 -1.06 10.24
N MET A 26 6.45 -0.44 9.34
CA MET A 26 7.55 -1.09 8.63
C MET A 26 8.91 -0.96 9.35
N GLU A 27 8.94 -0.27 10.49
CA GLU A 27 10.16 0.08 11.23
C GLU A 27 11.22 0.72 10.31
N ALA A 28 10.76 1.59 9.40
CA ALA A 28 11.64 2.22 8.42
C ALA A 28 12.27 3.49 9.02
N ASP A 29 13.57 3.67 8.82
CA ASP A 29 14.29 4.86 9.29
C ASP A 29 13.85 6.16 8.59
N SER A 30 13.27 6.02 7.39
CA SER A 30 12.72 7.12 6.62
C SER A 30 11.82 6.63 5.49
N LEU A 31 10.96 7.52 4.99
CA LEU A 31 10.22 7.34 3.73
C LEU A 31 11.12 6.93 2.55
N LEU A 32 12.35 7.46 2.46
CA LEU A 32 13.28 7.07 1.39
C LEU A 32 13.76 5.62 1.54
N ALA A 33 14.07 5.19 2.77
CA ALA A 33 14.46 3.80 3.05
C ALA A 33 13.33 2.82 2.68
N MET A 34 12.07 3.21 2.93
CA MET A 34 10.90 2.45 2.52
C MET A 34 10.79 2.32 0.99
N VAL A 35 10.99 3.41 0.24
CA VAL A 35 11.00 3.38 -1.23
C VAL A 35 12.10 2.44 -1.74
N GLN A 36 13.32 2.56 -1.23
CA GLN A 36 14.45 1.71 -1.63
C GLN A 36 14.19 0.22 -1.36
N ARG A 37 13.50 -0.12 -0.26
CA ARG A 37 13.11 -1.51 0.06
C ARG A 37 12.17 -2.10 -1.00
N PHE A 38 11.23 -1.30 -1.51
CA PHE A 38 10.33 -1.73 -2.59
C PHE A 38 11.04 -1.80 -3.94
N GLU A 39 11.88 -0.83 -4.28
CA GLU A 39 12.66 -0.82 -5.54
C GLU A 39 13.66 -1.99 -5.63
N SER A 40 14.31 -2.32 -4.50
CA SER A 40 15.25 -3.43 -4.41
C SER A 40 14.58 -4.81 -4.33
N SER A 41 13.24 -4.87 -4.36
CA SER A 41 12.47 -6.10 -4.12
C SER A 41 12.81 -6.78 -2.78
N SER A 42 13.29 -6.01 -1.80
CA SER A 42 13.63 -6.47 -0.44
C SER A 42 12.43 -6.36 0.51
N PHE A 43 11.22 -6.44 -0.04
CA PHE A 43 9.98 -6.38 0.71
C PHE A 43 9.46 -7.79 1.01
N THR A 44 8.73 -7.91 2.11
CA THR A 44 8.02 -9.11 2.56
C THR A 44 6.54 -8.99 2.20
N ALA A 45 5.80 -10.11 2.30
CA ALA A 45 4.35 -10.07 2.19
C ALA A 45 3.71 -9.14 3.26
N GLY A 46 4.34 -9.05 4.45
CA GLY A 46 3.90 -8.14 5.51
C GLY A 46 4.04 -6.67 5.12
N ASP A 47 5.12 -6.30 4.43
CA ASP A 47 5.31 -4.93 3.93
C ASP A 47 4.28 -4.56 2.87
N VAL A 48 3.95 -5.51 1.98
CA VAL A 48 2.88 -5.33 0.99
C VAL A 48 1.55 -5.10 1.70
N LEU A 49 1.19 -5.95 2.67
CA LEU A 49 -0.05 -5.82 3.43
C LEU A 49 -0.12 -4.49 4.22
N ALA A 50 0.99 -4.09 4.86
CA ALA A 50 1.07 -2.82 5.58
C ALA A 50 0.82 -1.64 4.65
N LEU A 51 1.43 -1.65 3.46
CA LEU A 51 1.27 -0.59 2.48
C LEU A 51 -0.14 -0.56 1.89
N LEU A 52 -0.73 -1.72 1.58
CA LEU A 52 -2.10 -1.81 1.10
C LEU A 52 -3.09 -1.28 2.16
N ARG A 53 -2.90 -1.65 3.42
CA ARG A 53 -3.69 -1.15 4.55
C ARG A 53 -3.60 0.37 4.68
N ALA A 54 -2.39 0.93 4.63
CA ALA A 54 -2.17 2.36 4.66
C ALA A 54 -2.89 3.06 3.48
N GLY A 55 -2.79 2.48 2.29
CA GLY A 55 -3.47 2.95 1.09
C GLY A 55 -4.99 2.96 1.19
N LEU A 56 -5.59 1.87 1.70
CA LEU A 56 -7.03 1.73 1.86
C LEU A 56 -7.58 2.73 2.88
N LYS A 57 -6.90 2.86 4.04
CA LYS A 57 -7.24 3.87 5.05
C LYS A 57 -7.19 5.28 4.48
N GLY A 58 -6.11 5.65 3.80
CA GLY A 58 -5.97 6.98 3.22
C GLY A 58 -6.92 7.25 2.04
N GLY A 59 -7.44 6.19 1.41
CA GLY A 59 -8.52 6.25 0.41
C GLY A 59 -9.92 6.37 1.01
N GLY A 60 -10.07 6.31 2.34
CA GLY A 60 -11.36 6.34 3.02
C GLY A 60 -12.14 5.02 2.93
N CYS A 61 -11.48 3.92 2.55
CA CYS A 61 -12.13 2.61 2.48
C CYS A 61 -12.20 1.97 3.87
N GLY A 62 -13.35 1.39 4.20
CA GLY A 62 -13.60 0.71 5.47
C GLY A 62 -13.15 -0.75 5.52
N VAL A 63 -12.22 -1.17 4.67
CA VAL A 63 -11.68 -2.54 4.68
C VAL A 63 -10.92 -2.73 6.00
N SER A 64 -11.35 -3.72 6.79
CA SER A 64 -10.70 -4.05 8.05
C SER A 64 -9.37 -4.77 7.81
N ASP A 65 -8.52 -4.71 8.82
CA ASP A 65 -7.25 -5.43 8.86
C ASP A 65 -7.40 -6.93 8.59
N GLU A 66 -8.44 -7.55 9.19
CA GLU A 66 -8.79 -8.95 8.98
C GLU A 66 -9.35 -9.20 7.58
N GLY A 67 -10.18 -8.28 7.07
CA GLY A 67 -10.72 -8.35 5.71
C GLY A 67 -9.63 -8.32 4.65
N LEU A 68 -8.59 -7.50 4.85
CA LEU A 68 -7.43 -7.49 3.95
C LEU A 68 -6.57 -8.76 4.05
N LEU A 69 -6.45 -9.36 5.24
CA LEU A 69 -5.65 -10.57 5.46
C LEU A 69 -6.30 -11.83 4.86
N HIS A 70 -7.63 -11.88 4.85
CA HIS A 70 -8.39 -13.04 4.39
C HIS A 70 -9.09 -12.85 3.05
N GLY A 71 -9.21 -11.61 2.58
CA GLY A 71 -9.87 -11.27 1.32
C GLY A 71 -9.07 -11.69 0.10
N ASP A 72 -9.78 -11.98 -0.98
CA ASP A 72 -9.19 -12.35 -2.27
C ASP A 72 -8.89 -11.09 -3.08
N ILE A 73 -7.60 -10.82 -3.30
CA ILE A 73 -7.16 -9.72 -4.15
C ILE A 73 -7.22 -10.18 -5.60
N GLU A 74 -7.95 -9.45 -6.45
CA GLU A 74 -8.03 -9.77 -7.87
C GLU A 74 -6.63 -9.72 -8.52
N GLY A 75 -6.25 -10.81 -9.20
CA GLY A 75 -4.90 -10.99 -9.77
C GLY A 75 -3.86 -11.49 -8.76
N GLY A 76 -4.26 -11.77 -7.53
CA GLY A 76 -3.47 -12.46 -6.52
C GLY A 76 -2.28 -11.66 -5.97
N PRO A 77 -1.30 -12.34 -5.34
CA PRO A 77 -0.18 -11.70 -4.64
C PRO A 77 0.68 -10.79 -5.51
N ILE A 78 0.82 -11.10 -6.79
CA ILE A 78 1.61 -10.27 -7.73
C ILE A 78 0.88 -8.95 -8.00
N ALA A 79 -0.44 -8.99 -8.20
CA ALA A 79 -1.24 -7.78 -8.38
C ALA A 79 -1.22 -6.91 -7.10
N ALA A 80 -1.30 -7.55 -5.92
CA ALA A 80 -1.16 -6.88 -4.63
C ALA A 80 0.19 -6.14 -4.50
N ALA A 81 1.30 -6.82 -4.78
CA ALA A 81 2.63 -6.21 -4.73
C ALA A 81 2.79 -5.06 -5.75
N ARG A 82 2.22 -5.22 -6.96
CA ARG A 82 2.23 -4.18 -7.99
C ARG A 82 1.43 -2.94 -7.57
N ALA A 83 0.23 -3.14 -7.03
CA ALA A 83 -0.60 -2.07 -6.51
C ALA A 83 0.12 -1.33 -5.38
N ALA A 84 0.78 -2.07 -4.47
CA ALA A 84 1.57 -1.48 -3.41
C ALA A 84 2.73 -0.61 -3.95
N ALA A 85 3.54 -1.16 -4.86
CA ALA A 85 4.66 -0.43 -5.46
C ALA A 85 4.20 0.82 -6.23
N GLU A 86 3.12 0.72 -7.01
CA GLU A 86 2.60 1.85 -7.75
C GLU A 86 1.98 2.91 -6.83
N LEU A 87 1.34 2.51 -5.73
CA LEU A 87 0.80 3.44 -4.74
C LEU A 87 1.92 4.25 -4.09
N LEU A 88 3.01 3.57 -3.72
CA LEU A 88 4.20 4.18 -3.17
C LEU A 88 4.83 5.16 -4.16
N ALA A 89 5.05 4.73 -5.41
CA ALA A 89 5.60 5.57 -6.46
C ALA A 89 4.77 6.86 -6.64
N ARG A 90 3.43 6.74 -6.75
CA ARG A 90 2.53 7.87 -6.90
C ARG A 90 2.56 8.87 -5.73
N ALA A 91 2.92 8.43 -4.52
CA ALA A 91 3.03 9.32 -3.36
C ALA A 91 4.26 10.23 -3.44
N PHE A 92 5.31 9.81 -4.17
CA PHE A 92 6.56 10.55 -4.32
C PHE A 92 6.76 11.16 -5.70
N THR A 93 6.00 10.74 -6.71
CA THR A 93 5.93 11.44 -7.99
C THR A 93 5.12 12.73 -7.82
N ALA A 94 5.77 13.88 -7.91
CA ALA A 94 5.08 15.17 -7.94
C ALA A 94 4.01 15.17 -9.04
N PRO A 95 2.83 15.81 -8.84
CA PRO A 95 1.89 16.01 -9.94
C PRO A 95 2.62 16.77 -11.06
N PRO A 96 2.40 16.41 -12.34
CA PRO A 96 2.91 17.23 -13.44
C PRO A 96 2.38 18.66 -13.24
N ALA A 97 3.29 19.62 -13.29
CA ALA A 97 3.00 21.05 -13.18
C ALA A 97 2.03 21.53 -14.28
#